data_AF-A0A8D5FLL1-F1
#
_entry.id   AF-A0A8D5FLL1-F1
#
_cell.length_a   1.000
_cell.length_b   1.000
_cell.length_c   1.000
_cell.angle_alpha   90.00
_cell.angle_beta   90.00
_cell.angle_gamma   90.00
#
_symmetry.space_group_name_H-M   'P 1'
#
loop_
_entity.id
_entity.type
_entity.pdbx_description
1 polymer ?
#
loop_
_entity_poly.entity_id
_entity_poly.type
_entity_poly.pdbx_seq_one_letter_code
_entity_poly.pdbx_strand_id
1 'polypeptide(L)' 'MACRAAVKAGTELSEPEINNLLDEMAAADLFSHCPHGRPVVKQFSTLEVKKWFHRA' A
#
# COMPACT_ATOMS: atom_id res chain seq x y z
N MET A 1 2.15 -19.76 -3.29
CA MET A 1 0.87 -19.59 -4.04
C MET A 1 0.34 -18.14 -4.00
N ALA A 2 0.69 -17.30 -3.01
CA ALA A 2 0.16 -15.94 -2.83
C ALA A 2 0.31 -14.98 -4.04
N CYS A 3 1.50 -14.86 -4.63
CA CYS A 3 1.74 -13.82 -5.64
C CYS A 3 1.03 -14.02 -6.98
N ARG A 4 0.55 -15.23 -7.29
CA ARG A 4 -0.21 -15.48 -8.52
C ARG A 4 -1.67 -15.05 -8.38
N ALA A 5 -2.24 -15.19 -7.17
CA ALA A 5 -3.63 -14.84 -6.88
C ALA A 5 -3.83 -13.37 -6.48
N ALA A 6 -2.75 -12.64 -6.18
CA ALA A 6 -2.83 -11.24 -5.76
C ALA A 6 -3.38 -10.32 -6.87
N VAL A 7 -4.11 -9.28 -6.45
CA VAL A 7 -4.47 -8.12 -7.27
C VAL A 7 -3.22 -7.56 -7.95
N LYS A 8 -3.35 -7.17 -9.22
CA LYS A 8 -2.24 -6.73 -10.07
C LYS A 8 -2.32 -5.23 -10.35
N ALA A 9 -1.17 -4.65 -10.70
CA ALA A 9 -1.13 -3.28 -11.16
C ALA A 9 -2.06 -3.10 -12.38
N GLY A 10 -2.86 -2.04 -12.36
CA GLY A 10 -3.86 -1.75 -13.40
C GLY A 10 -5.20 -2.45 -13.22
N THR A 11 -5.39 -3.29 -12.20
CA THR A 11 -6.72 -3.77 -11.82
C THR A 11 -7.52 -2.62 -11.22
N GLU A 12 -8.68 -2.32 -11.81
CA GLU A 12 -9.66 -1.40 -11.23
C GLU A 12 -10.30 -2.05 -10.00
N LEU A 13 -10.42 -1.28 -8.92
CA LEU A 13 -11.04 -1.71 -7.68
C LEU A 13 -12.11 -0.69 -7.29
N SER A 14 -13.23 -1.20 -6.81
CA SER A 14 -14.26 -0.40 -6.15
C SER A 14 -13.81 0.04 -4.75
N GLU A 15 -14.42 1.10 -4.21
CA GLU A 15 -14.12 1.56 -2.85
C GLU A 15 -14.27 0.45 -1.78
N PRO A 16 -15.31 -0.40 -1.80
CA PRO A 16 -15.41 -1.52 -0.85
C PRO A 16 -14.24 -2.52 -0.96
N GLU A 17 -13.79 -2.84 -2.17
CA GLU A 17 -12.65 -3.75 -2.37
C GLU A 17 -11.35 -3.15 -1.83
N ILE A 18 -11.14 -1.85 -2.03
CA ILE A 18 -9.99 -1.12 -1.49
C ILE A 18 -10.00 -1.18 0.05
N ASN A 19 -11.14 -0.86 0.67
CA ASN A 19 -11.25 -0.87 2.14
C ASN A 19 -11.01 -2.27 2.71
N ASN A 20 -11.59 -3.31 2.10
CA ASN A 20 -11.36 -4.69 2.53
C ASN A 20 -9.88 -5.09 2.46
N LEU A 21 -9.17 -4.71 1.39
CA LEU A 21 -7.73 -4.97 1.27
C LEU A 21 -6.91 -4.26 2.35
N LEU A 22 -7.30 -3.04 2.73
CA LEU A 22 -6.64 -2.29 3.81
C LEU A 22 -6.90 -2.92 5.17
N ASP A 23 -8.12 -3.41 5.43
CA ASP A 23 -8.47 -4.11 6.66
C ASP A 23 -7.72 -5.44 6.78
N GLU A 24 -7.63 -6.22 5.70
CA GLU A 24 -6.82 -7.45 5.66
C GLU A 24 -5.33 -7.14 5.91
N MET A 25 -4.81 -6.06 5.32
CA MET A 25 -3.42 -5.64 5.53
C MET A 25 -3.17 -5.21 6.99
N ALA A 26 -4.12 -4.54 7.63
CA ALA A 26 -4.01 -4.12 9.03
C ALA A 26 -4.05 -5.31 10.00
N ALA A 27 -4.73 -6.39 9.64
CA ALA A 27 -4.80 -7.63 10.42
C ALA A 27 -3.60 -8.58 10.18
N ALA A 28 -2.77 -8.33 9.16
CA ALA A 28 -1.66 -9.20 8.80
C ALA A 28 -0.39 -8.93 9.64
N ASP A 29 0.31 -10.00 10.02
CA ASP A 29 1.56 -9.93 10.81
C ASP A 29 2.76 -9.34 10.03
N LEU A 30 2.71 -9.37 8.68
CA LEU A 30 3.77 -8.87 7.80
C LEU A 30 3.40 -7.52 7.19
N PHE A 31 3.60 -6.46 7.95
CA PHE A 31 3.25 -5.10 7.53
C PHE A 31 4.31 -4.40 6.66
N SER A 32 5.58 -4.80 6.75
CA SER A 32 6.68 -4.02 6.14
C SER A 32 7.03 -4.43 4.71
N HIS A 33 6.98 -5.73 4.40
CA HIS A 33 7.44 -6.28 3.13
C HIS A 33 6.58 -7.47 2.67
N CYS A 34 6.48 -7.64 1.36
CA CYS A 34 5.92 -8.85 0.77
C CYS A 34 6.86 -10.05 1.01
N PRO A 35 6.42 -11.31 0.80
CA PRO A 35 7.25 -12.50 1.06
C PRO A 35 8.53 -12.60 0.19
N HIS A 36 8.73 -11.68 -0.76
CA HIS A 36 9.95 -11.56 -1.56
C HIS A 36 10.82 -10.35 -1.16
N GLY A 37 10.51 -9.68 -0.06
CA GLY A 37 11.29 -8.55 0.45
C GLY A 37 11.03 -7.20 -0.23
N ARG A 38 9.96 -7.04 -1.01
CA ARG A 38 9.59 -5.73 -1.56
C ARG A 38 8.74 -4.95 -0.53
N PRO A 39 9.05 -3.67 -0.26
CA PRO A 39 8.22 -2.87 0.65
C PRO A 39 6.82 -2.72 0.07
N VAL A 40 5.80 -2.85 0.92
CA VAL A 40 4.38 -2.79 0.50
C VAL A 40 3.74 -1.43 0.76
N VAL A 41 4.33 -0.62 1.64
CA VAL A 41 3.86 0.73 1.99
C VAL A 41 5.02 1.72 1.96
N LYS A 42 4.75 2.92 1.47
CA LYS A 42 5.64 4.09 1.58
C LYS A 42 4.88 5.20 2.29
N GLN A 43 5.47 5.77 3.33
CA GLN A 43 4.89 6.88 4.07
C GLN A 43 5.64 8.17 3.72
N PHE A 44 4.88 9.25 3.61
CA PHE A 44 5.41 10.60 3.41
C PHE A 44 4.78 11.52 4.45
N SER A 45 5.61 12.29 5.14
CA SER A 45 5.17 13.31 6.07
C SER A 45 4.59 14.51 5.33
N THR A 46 3.69 15.25 5.99
CA THR A 46 3.16 16.51 5.46
C THR A 46 4.27 17.51 5.13
N LEU A 47 5.38 17.50 5.89
CA LEU A 47 6.54 18.35 5.64
C LEU A 47 7.24 17.99 4.32
N GLU A 48 7.44 16.70 4.03
CA GLU A 48 8.00 16.24 2.76
C GLU A 48 7.13 16.67 1.59
N VAL A 49 5.81 16.48 1.72
CA VAL A 49 4.87 16.93 0.69
C VAL A 49 4.97 18.45 0.49
N LYS A 50 4.96 19.25 1.56
CA LYS A 50 5.12 20.72 1.46
C LYS A 50 6.42 21.10 0.76
N LYS A 51 7.54 20.43 1.04
CA LYS A 51 8.83 20.69 0.38
C LYS A 51 8.76 20.44 -1.11
N TRP A 52 8.11 19.36 -1.57
CA TRP A 52 7.97 19.08 -3.01
C TRP A 52 7.20 20.17 -3.77
N PHE A 53 6.27 20.84 -3.10
CA PHE A 53 5.51 21.95 -3.66
C PHE A 53 6.09 23.32 -3.33
N HIS A 54 7.29 23.41 -2.75
CA HIS A 54 7.93 24.66 -2.32
C HIS A 54 7.08 25.51 -1.37
N ARG A 55 6.35 24.85 -0.47
CA ARG A 55 5.46 25.46 0.55
C ARG A 55 6.00 25.30 1.98
N ALA A 56 7.30 25.04 2.11
CA ALA A 56 7.98 24.74 3.38
C ALA A 56 8.77 25.95 3.88
#